data_AF-A0A3S4H1V3-F1
#
_entry.id   AF-A0A3S4H1V3-F1
#
_cell.length_a   1.000
_cell.length_b   1.000
_cell.length_c   1.000
_cell.angle_alpha   90.00
_cell.angle_beta   90.00
_cell.angle_gamma   90.00
#
_symmetry.space_group_name_H-M   'P 1'
#
loop_
_entity.id
_entity.type
_entity.pdbx_description
1 polymer ?
#
loop_
_entity_poly.entity_id
_entity_poly.type
_entity_poly.pdbx_seq_one_letter_code
_entity_poly.pdbx_strand_id
1 'polypeptide(L)'
;MGHAATDTFLRLFLLPGVAHCGNGEGYDQIDLLTPLMRWTEEGIAPQEIMAGKRATAAADLPPMTEKPDAQTQFHGVQKVSQPYADAAPAVIATRPVYPFPAIARYNGRGDVNDGENYHAEQTTAFGHLQLAKTRQRLYWP
;
A
#
# COMPACT_ATOMS: atom_id res chain seq x y z
N MET A 1 25.08 -5.23 8.98
CA MET A 1 24.07 -4.17 8.97
C MET A 1 22.80 -4.73 9.60
N GLY A 2 22.04 -3.94 10.36
CA GLY A 2 20.81 -4.37 11.04
C GLY A 2 19.67 -3.39 10.78
N HIS A 3 18.45 -3.69 11.25
CA HIS A 3 17.23 -2.92 10.97
C HIS A 3 17.40 -1.40 11.10
N ALA A 4 17.96 -0.92 12.22
CA ALA A 4 18.16 0.52 12.44
C ALA A 4 19.04 1.22 11.38
N ALA A 5 19.99 0.50 10.77
CA ALA A 5 20.82 1.04 9.70
C ALA A 5 20.13 0.95 8.32
N THR A 6 19.22 -0.02 8.15
CA THR A 6 18.42 -0.14 6.92
C THR A 6 17.33 0.93 6.86
N ASP A 7 16.69 1.22 8.00
CA ASP A 7 15.57 2.17 8.10
C ASP A 7 15.96 3.62 7.75
N THR A 8 17.27 3.93 7.70
CA THR A 8 17.77 5.25 7.28
C THR A 8 17.71 5.46 5.77
N PHE A 9 17.58 4.39 4.97
CA PHE A 9 17.57 4.49 3.51
C PHE A 9 16.51 3.62 2.80
N LEU A 10 15.95 2.63 3.49
CA LEU A 10 14.94 1.73 2.94
C LEU A 10 13.79 1.55 3.92
N ARG A 11 12.56 1.74 3.44
CA ARG A 11 11.32 1.44 4.16
C ARG A 11 10.40 0.63 3.26
N LEU A 12 9.84 -0.43 3.82
CA LEU A 12 8.86 -1.29 3.15
C LEU A 12 7.47 -0.98 3.70
N PHE A 13 6.53 -0.67 2.80
CA PHE A 13 5.13 -0.45 3.13
C PHE A 13 4.31 -1.54 2.45
N LEU A 14 3.58 -2.35 3.25
CA LEU A 14 2.72 -3.41 2.74
C LEU A 14 1.28 -2.91 2.70
N LEU A 15 0.61 -3.08 1.56
CA LEU A 15 -0.78 -2.66 1.37
C LEU A 15 -1.69 -3.89 1.34
N PRO A 16 -2.40 -4.21 2.44
CA PRO A 16 -3.29 -5.36 2.48
C PRO A 16 -4.47 -5.19 1.52
N GLY A 17 -4.78 -6.26 0.77
CA GLY A 17 -5.90 -6.33 -0.15
C GLY A 17 -5.74 -5.52 -1.44
N VAL A 18 -4.58 -4.89 -1.67
CA VAL A 18 -4.27 -4.26 -2.97
C VAL A 18 -3.70 -5.33 -3.90
N ALA A 19 -4.24 -5.41 -5.12
CA ALA A 19 -3.76 -6.33 -6.15
C ALA A 19 -2.46 -5.82 -6.82
N HIS A 20 -2.11 -6.33 -8.01
CA HIS A 20 -0.90 -5.90 -8.70
C HIS A 20 -1.00 -4.41 -9.10
N CYS A 21 -0.26 -3.55 -8.38
CA CYS A 21 -0.18 -2.09 -8.53
C CYS A 21 -1.46 -1.28 -8.24
N GLY A 22 -2.63 -1.90 -8.22
CA GLY A 22 -3.89 -1.25 -7.89
C GLY A 22 -5.08 -2.19 -7.99
N ASN A 23 -6.29 -1.71 -7.71
CA ASN A 23 -7.49 -2.52 -7.51
C ASN A 23 -7.38 -3.50 -6.31
N GLY A 24 -8.33 -4.41 -6.20
CA GLY A 24 -8.50 -5.31 -5.06
C GLY A 24 -9.47 -4.77 -4.00
N GLU A 25 -9.69 -5.52 -2.92
CA GLU A 25 -10.53 -5.10 -1.81
C GLU A 25 -9.89 -3.98 -0.95
N GLY A 26 -8.58 -3.79 -1.05
CA GLY A 26 -7.79 -2.84 -0.27
C GLY A 26 -7.87 -1.37 -0.71
N TYR A 27 -7.02 -0.57 -0.07
CA TYR A 27 -6.87 0.88 -0.25
C TYR A 27 -5.71 1.12 -1.22
N ASP A 28 -6.02 1.33 -2.50
CA ASP A 28 -5.04 1.35 -3.58
C ASP A 28 -4.58 2.75 -4.00
N GLN A 29 -5.25 3.80 -3.52
CA GLN A 29 -4.83 5.18 -3.80
C GLN A 29 -3.74 5.60 -2.81
N ILE A 30 -2.54 5.87 -3.29
CA ILE A 30 -1.41 6.31 -2.46
C ILE A 30 -0.64 7.42 -3.15
N ASP A 31 -0.06 8.31 -2.35
CA ASP A 31 0.97 9.25 -2.80
C ASP A 31 2.33 8.80 -2.26
N LEU A 32 3.16 8.24 -3.15
CA LEU A 32 4.53 7.83 -2.83
C LEU A 32 5.57 8.88 -3.21
N LEU A 33 5.23 9.80 -4.11
CA LEU A 33 6.20 10.74 -4.65
C LEU A 33 6.49 11.85 -3.64
N THR A 34 5.45 12.42 -3.02
CA THR A 34 5.60 13.48 -2.01
C THR A 34 6.49 13.04 -0.83
N PRO A 35 6.24 11.89 -0.16
CA PRO A 35 7.12 11.44 0.92
C PRO A 35 8.54 11.09 0.44
N LEU A 36 8.71 10.60 -0.79
CA LEU A 36 10.03 10.30 -1.34
C LEU A 36 10.85 11.57 -1.60
N MET A 37 10.21 12.61 -2.15
CA MET A 37 10.83 13.92 -2.35
C MET A 37 11.23 14.52 -0.99
N ARG A 38 10.33 14.53 0.00
CA ARG A 38 10.65 15.01 1.35
C ARG A 38 11.80 14.24 2.00
N TRP A 39 11.87 12.93 1.80
CA TRP A 39 12.98 12.15 2.33
C TRP A 39 14.30 12.52 1.64
N THR A 40 14.29 12.69 0.32
CA THR A 40 15.50 12.94 -0.47
C THR A 40 16.01 14.37 -0.32
N GLU A 41 15.11 15.35 -0.27
CA GLU A 41 15.44 16.78 -0.32
C GLU A 41 15.50 17.41 1.08
N GLU A 42 14.64 16.96 2.00
CA GLU A 42 14.52 17.54 3.35
C GLU A 42 15.06 16.60 4.44
N GLY A 43 15.40 15.36 4.09
CA GLY A 43 15.84 14.35 5.07
C GLY A 43 14.71 13.80 5.95
N ILE A 44 13.45 14.06 5.61
CA ILE A 44 12.29 13.66 6.41
C ILE A 44 11.74 12.33 5.91
N ALA A 45 12.13 11.24 6.57
CA ALA A 45 11.68 9.90 6.21
C ALA A 45 10.20 9.65 6.57
N PRO A 46 9.41 8.99 5.70
CA PRO A 46 7.98 8.81 5.89
C PRO A 46 7.65 7.83 7.02
N GLN A 47 6.98 8.30 8.07
CA GLN A 47 6.55 7.45 9.20
C GLN A 47 5.27 6.67 8.91
N GLU A 48 4.50 7.10 7.92
CA GLU A 48 3.29 6.47 7.42
C GLU A 48 2.96 7.01 6.02
N ILE A 49 2.14 6.28 5.27
CA ILE A 49 1.55 6.72 4.01
C ILE A 49 0.04 6.55 4.12
N MET A 50 -0.71 7.63 3.87
CA MET A 50 -2.17 7.56 3.86
C MET A 50 -2.66 6.92 2.55
N ALA A 51 -3.30 5.77 2.65
CA ALA A 51 -3.92 5.07 1.53
C ALA A 51 -5.42 5.34 1.49
N GLY A 52 -6.02 5.43 0.30
CA GLY A 52 -7.42 5.74 0.08
C GLY A 52 -8.17 4.66 -0.69
N LYS A 53 -9.45 4.49 -0.39
CA LYS A 53 -10.42 3.71 -1.18
C LYS A 53 -11.30 4.67 -1.95
N ARG A 54 -11.33 4.55 -3.27
CA ARG A 54 -12.27 5.30 -4.11
C ARG A 54 -13.65 4.65 -4.10
N ALA A 55 -14.69 5.47 -4.21
CA ALA A 55 -16.00 5.00 -4.62
C ALA A 55 -15.86 4.24 -5.94
N THR A 56 -16.45 3.05 -6.02
CA THR A 56 -16.64 2.36 -7.28
C THR A 56 -17.49 3.24 -8.18
N ALA A 57 -16.96 3.66 -9.32
CA ALA A 57 -17.80 4.21 -10.38
C ALA A 57 -18.84 3.14 -10.73
N ALA A 58 -20.11 3.54 -10.87
CA ALA A 58 -21.12 2.66 -11.41
C ALA A 58 -20.63 2.22 -12.79
N ALA A 59 -20.20 0.96 -12.89
CA ALA A 59 -19.93 0.39 -14.19
C ALA A 59 -21.30 0.20 -14.84
N ASP A 60 -21.63 1.03 -15.82
CA ASP A 60 -22.60 0.68 -16.84
C ASP A 60 -22.00 -0.51 -17.61
N LEU A 61 -22.07 -1.70 -16.99
CA LEU A 61 -21.76 -2.93 -17.67
C LEU A 61 -22.85 -3.10 -18.73
N PRO A 62 -22.50 -3.14 -20.03
CA PRO A 62 -23.47 -3.53 -21.04
C PRO A 62 -24.05 -4.90 -20.65
N PRO A 63 -25.32 -5.17 -20.98
CA PRO A 63 -25.94 -6.46 -20.66
C PRO A 63 -25.03 -7.60 -21.11
N MET A 64 -24.85 -8.60 -20.25
CA MET A 64 -24.02 -9.80 -20.52
C MET A 64 -24.68 -10.73 -21.55
N THR A 65 -25.13 -10.19 -22.68
CA THR A 65 -25.72 -10.93 -23.78
C THR A 65 -24.69 -11.39 -24.80
N GLU A 66 -23.46 -10.87 -24.76
CA GLU A 66 -22.39 -11.26 -25.66
C GLU A 66 -21.15 -11.72 -24.90
N LYS A 67 -20.61 -12.88 -25.31
CA LYS A 67 -19.32 -13.39 -24.82
C LYS A 67 -18.25 -12.36 -25.19
N PRO A 68 -17.51 -11.80 -24.22
CA PRO A 68 -16.42 -10.89 -24.56
C PRO A 68 -15.43 -11.64 -25.47
N ASP A 69 -15.10 -11.02 -26.59
CA ASP A 69 -14.08 -11.49 -27.50
C ASP A 69 -12.75 -11.64 -26.77
N ALA A 70 -11.96 -12.68 -27.09
CA ALA A 70 -10.71 -12.95 -26.38
C ALA A 70 -9.69 -11.77 -26.48
N GLN A 71 -9.90 -10.84 -27.42
CA GLN A 71 -9.11 -9.63 -27.58
C GLN A 71 -9.37 -8.59 -26.48
N THR A 72 -10.60 -8.43 -25.97
CA THR A 72 -10.88 -7.48 -24.86
C THR A 72 -10.32 -7.93 -23.51
N GLN A 73 -9.90 -9.19 -23.38
CA GLN A 73 -9.28 -9.76 -22.18
C GLN A 73 -7.75 -9.60 -22.15
N PHE A 74 -7.13 -9.14 -23.24
CA PHE A 74 -5.68 -8.98 -23.31
C PHE A 74 -5.25 -7.65 -22.66
N HIS A 75 -4.37 -7.71 -21.66
CA HIS A 75 -3.78 -6.57 -20.96
C HIS A 75 -2.81 -5.71 -21.84
N GLY A 76 -3.00 -5.73 -23.15
CA GLY A 76 -2.20 -5.01 -24.15
C GLY A 76 -3.02 -4.33 -25.25
N VAL A 77 -4.36 -4.36 -25.19
CA VAL A 77 -5.17 -3.53 -26.07
C VAL A 77 -5.08 -2.09 -25.57
N GLN A 78 -4.42 -1.24 -26.37
CA GLN A 78 -4.31 0.18 -26.10
C GLN A 78 -5.72 0.76 -25.99
N LYS A 79 -6.09 1.22 -24.78
CA LYS A 79 -7.34 1.97 -24.59
C LYS A 79 -7.34 3.15 -25.57
N VAL A 80 -8.49 3.38 -26.21
CA VAL A 80 -8.68 4.56 -27.06
C VAL A 80 -8.32 5.79 -26.22
N SER A 81 -7.37 6.58 -26.69
CA SER A 81 -6.93 7.79 -26.02
C SER A 81 -8.10 8.75 -25.89
N GLN A 82 -8.60 8.92 -24.66
CA GLN A 82 -9.55 9.98 -24.31
C GLN A 82 -8.78 11.30 -24.25
N PRO A 83 -9.15 12.35 -25.00
CA PRO A 83 -8.43 13.63 -25.03
C PRO A 83 -8.61 14.44 -23.73
N TYR A 84 -9.51 14.02 -22.85
CA TYR A 84 -9.76 14.64 -21.55
C TYR A 84 -9.70 13.59 -20.44
N ALA A 85 -9.23 14.01 -19.27
CA ALA A 85 -9.26 13.20 -18.06
C ALA A 85 -10.63 13.31 -17.40
N ASP A 86 -11.22 12.17 -17.04
CA ASP A 86 -12.39 12.14 -16.18
C ASP A 86 -12.02 12.55 -14.75
N ALA A 87 -12.98 13.12 -14.02
CA ALA A 87 -12.78 13.43 -12.62
C ALA A 87 -12.49 12.16 -11.81
N ALA A 88 -11.48 12.22 -10.95
CA ALA A 88 -11.17 11.11 -10.06
C ALA A 88 -12.36 10.85 -9.13
N PRO A 89 -12.82 9.58 -8.98
CA PRO A 89 -13.87 9.25 -8.04
C PRO A 89 -13.48 9.66 -6.61
N ALA A 90 -14.48 10.07 -5.81
CA ALA A 90 -14.26 10.49 -4.44
C ALA A 90 -13.63 9.36 -3.59
N VAL A 91 -12.72 9.72 -2.68
CA VAL A 91 -12.20 8.81 -1.66
C VAL A 91 -13.26 8.67 -0.57
N ILE A 92 -13.70 7.45 -0.30
CA ILE A 92 -14.76 7.12 0.66
C ILE A 92 -14.24 6.57 1.99
N ALA A 93 -12.97 6.15 2.02
CA ALA A 93 -12.32 5.70 3.25
C ALA A 93 -10.79 5.85 3.10
N THR A 94 -10.09 6.01 4.22
CA THR A 94 -8.63 6.08 4.28
C THR A 94 -8.02 5.15 5.33
N ARG A 95 -6.78 4.70 5.13
CA ARG A 95 -6.01 3.89 6.09
C ARG A 95 -4.55 4.32 6.08
N PRO A 96 -3.92 4.56 7.24
CA PRO A 96 -2.48 4.73 7.28
C PRO A 96 -1.80 3.39 7.03
N VAL A 97 -0.73 3.41 6.24
CA VAL A 97 0.15 2.28 6.00
C VAL A 97 1.48 2.61 6.67
N TYR A 98 1.90 1.75 7.61
CA TYR A 98 3.10 1.96 8.40
C TYR A 98 4.30 1.19 7.83
N PRO A 99 5.54 1.63 8.09
CA PRO A 99 6.74 0.86 7.77
C PRO A 99 6.68 -0.51 8.44
N PHE A 100 6.93 -1.56 7.66
CA PHE A 100 7.02 -2.93 8.13
C PHE A 100 8.04 -3.01 9.30
N PRO A 101 7.71 -3.71 10.41
CA PRO A 101 6.64 -4.70 10.58
C PRO A 101 5.35 -4.16 11.21
N ALA A 102 5.18 -2.85 11.32
CA ALA A 102 3.97 -2.29 11.89
C ALA A 102 2.78 -2.44 10.94
N ILE A 103 1.60 -2.63 11.53
CA ILE A 103 0.30 -2.66 10.87
C ILE A 103 -0.60 -1.58 11.46
N ALA A 104 -1.65 -1.19 10.72
CA ALA A 104 -2.65 -0.27 11.24
C ALA A 104 -3.64 -0.99 12.15
N ARG A 105 -3.77 -0.54 13.39
CA ARG A 105 -4.77 -0.99 14.36
C ARG A 105 -5.78 0.11 14.63
N TYR A 106 -7.06 -0.23 14.58
CA TYR A 106 -8.14 0.70 14.89
C TYR A 106 -8.12 1.07 16.38
N ASN A 107 -8.34 2.35 16.68
CA ASN A 107 -8.34 2.88 18.04
C ASN A 107 -9.54 2.42 18.89
N GLY A 108 -10.54 1.77 18.28
CA GLY A 108 -11.77 1.33 18.94
C GLY A 108 -12.84 2.42 19.05
N ARG A 109 -12.58 3.61 18.52
CA ARG A 109 -13.47 4.78 18.52
C ARG A 109 -13.21 5.67 17.32
N GLY A 110 -14.22 6.45 16.92
CA GLY A 110 -14.18 7.29 15.72
C GLY A 110 -14.92 6.67 14.54
N ASP A 111 -14.83 7.31 13.38
CA ASP A 111 -15.29 6.70 12.12
C ASP A 111 -14.25 5.67 11.68
N VAL A 112 -14.70 4.45 11.42
CA VAL A 112 -13.84 3.40 10.87
C VAL A 112 -13.35 3.74 9.48
N ASN A 113 -14.00 4.63 8.72
CA ASN A 113 -13.53 5.02 7.38
C ASN A 113 -12.47 6.12 7.42
N ASP A 114 -12.20 6.70 8.59
CA ASP A 114 -11.20 7.74 8.77
C ASP A 114 -9.87 7.16 9.28
N GLY A 115 -8.83 7.31 8.47
CA GLY A 115 -7.47 6.82 8.73
C GLY A 115 -6.84 7.40 10.00
N GLU A 116 -7.27 8.58 10.45
CA GLU A 116 -6.77 9.20 11.69
C GLU A 116 -7.17 8.40 12.94
N ASN A 117 -8.17 7.51 12.84
CA ASN A 117 -8.63 6.66 13.93
C ASN A 117 -7.84 5.34 14.04
N TYR A 118 -6.62 5.29 13.51
CA TYR A 118 -5.73 4.13 13.54
C TYR A 118 -4.35 4.49 14.11
N HIS A 119 -3.66 3.52 14.69
CA HIS A 119 -2.27 3.65 15.15
C HIS A 119 -1.41 2.50 14.66
N ALA A 120 -0.09 2.70 14.68
CA ALA A 120 0.89 1.65 14.39
C ALA A 120 0.91 0.61 15.52
N GLU A 121 0.71 -0.66 15.18
CA GLU A 121 0.90 -1.81 16.08
C GLU A 121 1.94 -2.76 15.47
N GLN A 122 2.90 -3.21 16.27
CA GLN A 122 3.85 -4.24 15.84
C GLN A 122 3.14 -5.59 15.73
N THR A 123 3.27 -6.26 14.58
CA THR A 123 2.69 -7.60 14.44
C THR A 123 3.39 -8.60 15.37
N THR A 124 2.62 -9.35 16.16
CA THR A 124 3.14 -10.43 17.02
C THR A 124 3.86 -11.50 16.20
N ALA A 125 3.48 -11.68 14.93
CA ALA A 125 4.15 -12.60 14.00
C ALA A 125 5.64 -12.24 13.77
N PHE A 126 6.01 -10.95 13.82
CA PHE A 126 7.40 -10.51 13.71
C PHE A 126 8.15 -10.70 15.04
N GLY A 127 7.47 -10.50 16.17
CA GLY A 127 8.05 -10.76 17.51
C GLY A 127 8.46 -12.22 17.74
N HIS A 128 7.83 -13.17 17.03
CA HIS A 128 8.16 -14.59 17.07
C HIS A 128 9.13 -15.05 15.97
N LEU A 129 9.62 -14.15 15.12
CA LEU A 129 10.55 -14.49 14.04
C LEU A 129 11.93 -14.78 14.63
N GLN A 130 12.25 -16.06 14.85
CA GLN A 130 13.61 -16.48 15.23
C GLN A 130 14.56 -16.36 14.04
N LEU A 131 15.09 -15.16 13.82
CA LEU A 131 16.24 -14.97 12.94
C LEU A 131 17.42 -15.72 13.56
N ALA A 132 17.93 -16.72 12.85
CA ALA A 132 18.92 -17.66 13.36
C ALA A 132 20.05 -16.96 14.13
N LYS A 133 20.24 -17.39 15.38
CA LYS A 133 21.31 -17.02 16.31
C LYS A 133 22.62 -16.80 15.56
N THR A 134 23.21 -15.61 15.66
CA THR A 134 24.51 -15.29 15.10
C THR A 134 25.51 -16.37 15.54
N ARG A 135 26.00 -17.21 14.61
CA ARG A 135 27.08 -18.14 14.95
C ARG A 135 28.30 -17.28 15.30
N GLN A 136 28.69 -17.31 16.57
CA GLN A 136 29.95 -16.73 17.02
C GLN A 136 31.08 -17.32 16.16
N ARG A 137 31.97 -16.46 15.66
CA ARG A 137 33.19 -16.86 14.96
C ARG A 137 33.97 -17.82 15.86
N LEU A 138 34.07 -19.09 15.48
CA LEU A 138 35.14 -19.94 15.99
C LEU A 138 36.45 -19.43 15.38
N TYR A 139 37.29 -18.83 16.21
CA TYR A 139 38.73 -18.76 15.96
C TYR A 139 39.30 -20.17 16.17
N TRP A 140 40.07 -20.68 15.21
CA TRP A 140 40.90 -21.87 15.36
C TRP A 140 42.38 -21.44 15.41
N PRO A 141 43.23 -22.05 16.27
CA PRO A 141 44.65 -21.69 16.44
C PRO A 141 45.51 -21.96 15.20
#